data_AF-A0A3N0A2T3-F1
#
_entry.id   AF-A0A3N0A2T3-F1
#
_cell.length_a   1.000
_cell.length_b   1.000
_cell.length_c   1.000
_cell.angle_alpha   90.00
_cell.angle_beta   90.00
_cell.angle_gamma   90.00
#
_symmetry.space_group_name_H-M   'P 1'
#
loop_
_entity.id
_entity.type
_entity.pdbx_description
1 polymer ?
#
loop_
_entity_poly.entity_id
_entity_poly.type
_entity_poly.pdbx_seq_one_letter_code
_entity_poly.pdbx_strand_id
1 'polypeptide(L)'
;MLAVVVMLSGVEYAQAQTPTFDTGAPLFLKMTDQVTHKCRIQHAGTAFFGENGLSADFTIRRSPVFKQIAYVEVTADSTDKSFAIYNYEVLSKKKIRAIIPFSALPLISDTPGDEIYTIQVIRSAIKIDGEPKRFRFIDNTAITDKSYEDFASFAPGTSGLLISSEMDTLVTQDYDSMTTSNTVSRSDPVNKNRCIASSIEIKSIPEEYAPQMAILHKLKNDDKGRGSNEDWQLNPTFGRSWGNNAQIVSGGFTFNDTSVDVTDNFHTDFDRITAKIGELNTIKVKIYTEMILEQVTLSLGVPEPSRVSDAEAEIMIKLRSDYNLPEEYKIVDIIHGQKEGLIDVYNTTSSVQKVPCMPGSERDCHEFAITFRMTAPLVYDVVAVSAIDIDRRITTTYINDGIGFEGKPLLPPLTHTTYSKKGNQHPEEVIHLTQSDRRYNVWTDQHGYVWLKNSYGSWFQLTHADFKRLQDPYVNVMTRTHSNFADLVEQEKERARQVFDSESIKSQVGESFSHDAPVRINKMNDPEILERLRVAEIAALEYLKRY
;
A
#
# COMPACT_ATOMS: atom_id res chain seq x y z
N MET A 1 -6.04 28.92 -40.75
CA MET A 1 -4.77 28.16 -40.64
C MET A 1 -4.08 28.69 -39.38
N LEU A 2 -4.37 28.08 -38.24
CA LEU A 2 -3.92 28.52 -36.91
C LEU A 2 -2.96 27.44 -36.39
N ALA A 3 -1.69 27.78 -36.24
CA ALA A 3 -0.69 26.88 -35.67
C ALA A 3 -0.62 27.11 -34.15
N VAL A 4 -0.90 26.06 -33.39
CA VAL A 4 -0.70 26.03 -31.94
C VAL A 4 0.63 25.34 -31.69
N VAL A 5 1.59 26.09 -31.17
CA VAL A 5 2.86 25.57 -30.65
C VAL A 5 2.61 25.12 -29.21
N VAL A 6 2.68 23.82 -28.97
CA VAL A 6 2.67 23.23 -27.62
C VAL A 6 4.11 22.95 -27.24
N MET A 7 4.67 23.74 -26.32
CA MET A 7 5.90 23.39 -25.61
C MET A 7 5.52 22.53 -24.40
N LEU A 8 5.94 21.27 -24.40
CA LEU A 8 5.92 20.39 -23.23
C LEU A 8 7.32 20.41 -22.60
N SER A 9 7.47 21.17 -21.52
CA SER A 9 8.58 21.02 -20.57
C SER A 9 8.07 20.22 -19.38
N GLY A 10 8.32 18.91 -19.40
CA GLY A 10 8.10 18.01 -18.28
C GLY A 10 9.35 17.18 -18.07
N VAL A 11 10.34 17.75 -17.38
CA VAL A 11 11.44 16.97 -16.80
C VAL A 11 10.97 16.57 -15.41
N GLU A 12 10.41 15.38 -15.30
CA GLU A 12 10.19 14.75 -13.99
C GLU A 12 11.55 14.33 -13.44
N TYR A 13 11.97 15.01 -12.37
CA TYR A 13 13.14 14.61 -11.60
C TYR A 13 12.90 13.20 -11.04
N ALA A 14 13.77 12.26 -11.41
CA ALA A 14 13.92 11.00 -10.72
C ALA A 14 14.11 11.27 -9.23
N GLN A 15 13.17 10.84 -8.40
CA GLN A 15 13.34 10.87 -6.95
C GLN A 15 14.48 9.89 -6.62
N ALA A 16 15.66 10.43 -6.30
CA ALA A 16 16.72 9.67 -5.66
C ALA A 16 16.11 8.96 -4.44
N GLN A 17 16.22 7.63 -4.40
CA GLN A 17 15.73 6.82 -3.29
C GLN A 17 16.48 7.25 -2.03
N THR A 18 15.87 8.15 -1.25
CA THR A 18 16.31 8.41 0.12
C THR A 18 16.33 7.06 0.85
N PRO A 19 17.38 6.75 1.63
CA PRO A 19 17.46 5.50 2.36
C PRO A 19 16.15 5.32 3.13
N THR A 20 15.38 4.30 2.75
CA THR A 20 14.05 4.06 3.27
C THR A 20 14.20 3.82 4.76
N PHE A 21 13.77 4.80 5.53
CA PHE A 21 13.78 4.83 6.97
C PHE A 21 13.06 3.56 7.48
N ASP A 22 13.75 2.70 8.22
CA ASP A 22 13.18 1.44 8.70
C ASP A 22 12.11 1.72 9.77
N THR A 23 10.87 1.84 9.31
CA THR A 23 9.69 1.98 10.16
C THR A 23 9.16 0.63 10.64
N GLY A 24 9.79 -0.48 10.25
CA GLY A 24 9.30 -1.83 10.48
C GLY A 24 9.91 -2.53 11.68
N ALA A 25 9.48 -3.78 11.88
CA ALA A 25 10.10 -4.67 12.83
C ALA A 25 11.57 -4.97 12.40
N PRO A 26 12.50 -5.12 13.35
CA PRO A 26 12.24 -5.28 14.78
C PRO A 26 12.31 -3.98 15.61
N LEU A 27 12.83 -2.86 15.11
CA LEU A 27 13.15 -1.69 15.96
C LEU A 27 12.10 -0.58 15.97
N PHE A 28 11.33 -0.43 14.89
CA PHE A 28 10.36 0.65 14.66
C PHE A 28 10.96 2.03 14.96
N LEU A 29 11.70 2.57 14.00
CA LEU A 29 12.30 3.90 14.14
C LEU A 29 11.25 4.99 13.80
N LYS A 30 11.42 6.21 14.33
CA LYS A 30 10.70 7.44 13.90
C LYS A 30 11.60 8.67 14.06
N MET A 31 11.77 9.49 13.02
CA MET A 31 12.43 10.79 13.18
C MET A 31 11.63 11.64 14.18
N THR A 32 12.32 12.30 15.11
CA THR A 32 11.67 13.09 16.17
C THR A 32 12.46 14.36 16.44
N ASP A 33 11.75 15.39 16.92
CA ASP A 33 12.39 16.53 17.56
C ASP A 33 12.98 16.11 18.91
N GLN A 34 14.17 16.62 19.21
CA GLN A 34 14.89 16.36 20.45
C GLN A 34 14.07 16.75 21.69
N VAL A 35 14.12 15.91 22.72
CA VAL A 35 13.52 16.22 24.02
C VAL A 35 14.51 16.99 24.88
N THR A 36 14.22 18.25 25.19
CA THR A 36 15.14 19.08 26.00
C THR A 36 14.84 19.05 27.51
N HIS A 37 13.62 18.65 27.90
CA HIS A 37 13.19 18.71 29.30
C HIS A 37 13.64 17.49 30.11
N LYS A 38 14.45 17.68 31.16
CA LYS A 38 14.90 16.60 32.05
C LYS A 38 13.81 16.20 33.05
N CYS A 39 13.60 14.91 33.26
CA CYS A 39 12.78 14.45 34.38
C CYS A 39 13.46 14.79 35.71
N ARG A 40 12.71 14.90 36.81
CA ARG A 40 13.24 15.18 38.16
C ARG A 40 14.30 14.19 38.66
N ILE A 41 14.48 13.06 37.98
CA ILE A 41 15.34 11.96 38.39
C ILE A 41 16.14 11.56 37.16
N GLN A 42 17.46 11.52 37.32
CA GLN A 42 18.37 11.01 36.31
C GLN A 42 18.91 9.64 36.74
N HIS A 43 19.07 8.78 35.75
CA HIS A 43 19.64 7.45 35.92
C HIS A 43 20.95 7.33 35.13
N ALA A 44 21.82 6.44 35.58
CA ALA A 44 23.04 6.11 34.87
C ALA A 44 22.76 5.10 33.75
N GLY A 45 23.50 5.24 32.66
CA GLY A 45 23.60 4.26 31.59
C GLY A 45 25.05 4.08 31.17
N THR A 46 25.26 3.14 30.24
CA THR A 46 26.54 2.89 29.57
C THR A 46 26.24 2.64 28.10
N ALA A 47 27.04 3.20 27.20
CA ALA A 47 26.97 2.91 25.78
C ALA A 47 28.31 2.35 25.30
N PHE A 48 28.26 1.49 24.30
CA PHE A 48 29.43 0.98 23.61
C PHE A 48 29.07 0.58 22.18
N PHE A 49 30.04 0.63 21.29
CA PHE A 49 29.90 0.05 19.95
C PHE A 49 30.29 -1.42 20.00
N GLY A 50 29.48 -2.28 19.39
CA GLY A 50 29.74 -3.70 19.22
C GLY A 50 29.42 -4.16 17.79
N GLU A 51 29.51 -5.46 17.56
CA GLU A 51 29.33 -6.06 16.22
C GLU A 51 27.98 -5.73 15.58
N ASN A 52 26.92 -5.58 16.38
CA ASN A 52 25.56 -5.33 15.90
C ASN A 52 25.20 -3.82 15.84
N GLY A 53 26.15 -2.93 16.13
CA GLY A 53 25.94 -1.48 16.14
C GLY A 53 26.20 -0.83 17.50
N LEU A 54 25.57 0.32 17.72
CA LEU A 54 25.64 1.09 18.95
C LEU A 54 24.69 0.50 20.00
N SER A 55 25.22 -0.03 21.10
CA SER A 55 24.44 -0.58 22.21
C SER A 55 24.42 0.40 23.38
N ALA A 56 23.24 0.59 23.97
CA ALA A 56 23.01 1.49 25.09
C ALA A 56 22.23 0.79 26.21
N ASP A 57 22.86 0.61 27.36
CA ASP A 57 22.30 0.00 28.57
C ASP A 57 21.91 1.06 29.60
N PHE A 58 20.70 1.00 30.14
CA PHE A 58 20.21 1.96 31.14
C PHE A 58 19.66 1.27 32.38
N THR A 59 19.96 1.80 33.58
CA THR A 59 19.42 1.29 34.85
C THR A 59 18.44 2.26 35.51
N ILE A 60 17.14 1.96 35.43
CA ILE A 60 16.05 2.84 35.82
C ILE A 60 15.46 2.38 37.16
N ARG A 61 15.82 3.08 38.24
CA ARG A 61 15.61 2.60 39.61
C ARG A 61 14.15 2.65 40.09
N ARG A 62 13.29 3.47 39.47
CA ARG A 62 11.88 3.65 39.89
C ARG A 62 10.91 2.92 38.97
N SER A 63 10.23 1.91 39.52
CA SER A 63 9.25 1.07 38.82
C SER A 63 8.16 1.86 38.05
N PRO A 64 7.54 2.93 38.60
CA PRO A 64 6.52 3.68 37.85
C PRO A 64 7.09 4.42 36.62
N VAL A 65 8.33 4.90 36.71
CA VAL A 65 9.01 5.56 35.59
C VAL A 65 9.35 4.55 34.51
N PHE A 66 9.84 3.38 34.90
CA PHE A 66 10.16 2.28 33.99
C PHE A 66 8.97 1.87 33.11
N LYS A 67 7.78 1.74 33.71
CA LYS A 67 6.56 1.40 32.96
C LYS A 67 6.12 2.48 31.96
N GLN A 68 6.61 3.72 32.10
CA GLN A 68 6.23 4.88 31.30
C GLN A 68 7.32 5.32 30.30
N ILE A 69 8.39 4.55 30.15
CA ILE A 69 9.37 4.77 29.08
C ILE A 69 8.68 4.47 27.76
N ALA A 70 8.67 5.42 26.84
CA ALA A 70 8.02 5.26 25.55
C ALA A 70 8.99 4.81 24.47
N TYR A 71 10.19 5.39 24.45
CA TYR A 71 11.21 5.11 23.45
C TYR A 71 12.61 5.49 23.96
N VAL A 72 13.63 5.03 23.24
CA VAL A 72 15.01 5.52 23.36
C VAL A 72 15.29 6.46 22.20
N GLU A 73 15.75 7.67 22.50
CA GLU A 73 16.11 8.71 21.53
C GLU A 73 17.62 8.68 21.29
N VAL A 74 18.03 8.76 20.03
CA VAL A 74 19.44 8.97 19.65
C VAL A 74 19.53 10.27 18.90
N THR A 75 20.41 11.16 19.36
CA THR A 75 20.68 12.46 18.74
C THR A 75 22.14 12.53 18.32
N ALA A 76 22.40 12.98 17.10
CA ALA A 76 23.74 13.27 16.61
C ALA A 76 24.08 14.74 16.91
N ASP A 77 25.22 14.98 17.55
CA ASP A 77 25.67 16.32 17.94
C ASP A 77 25.97 17.20 16.71
N SER A 78 26.46 16.63 15.61
CA SER A 78 26.82 17.42 14.42
C SER A 78 25.62 18.01 13.65
N THR A 79 24.42 17.44 13.77
CA THR A 79 23.25 17.84 12.96
C THR A 79 22.03 18.25 13.78
N ASP A 80 22.05 18.04 15.10
CA ASP A 80 20.91 18.16 16.00
C ASP A 80 19.69 17.28 15.61
N LYS A 81 19.86 16.32 14.70
CA LYS A 81 18.79 15.41 14.28
C LYS A 81 18.68 14.23 15.25
N SER A 82 17.44 13.81 15.49
CA SER A 82 17.14 12.69 16.38
C SER A 82 16.18 11.69 15.75
N PHE A 83 16.31 10.42 16.15
CA PHE A 83 15.26 9.42 15.96
C PHE A 83 14.91 8.70 17.26
N ALA A 84 13.67 8.25 17.34
CA ALA A 84 13.11 7.46 18.42
C ALA A 84 13.10 5.96 18.05
N ILE A 85 13.42 5.11 19.04
CA ILE A 85 13.42 3.65 18.97
C ILE A 85 12.39 3.13 19.95
N TYR A 86 11.31 2.54 19.44
CA TYR A 86 10.17 2.15 20.29
C TYR A 86 10.29 0.71 20.80
N ASN A 87 10.98 -0.17 20.08
CA ASN A 87 11.27 -1.52 20.55
C ASN A 87 12.70 -1.63 21.07
N TYR A 88 12.85 -1.92 22.35
CA TYR A 88 14.12 -2.07 23.06
C TYR A 88 14.01 -3.23 24.04
N GLU A 89 15.12 -3.87 24.36
CA GLU A 89 15.13 -5.05 25.22
C GLU A 89 14.93 -4.68 26.69
N VAL A 90 14.14 -5.49 27.40
CA VAL A 90 13.97 -5.40 28.85
C VAL A 90 14.75 -6.53 29.52
N LEU A 91 16.00 -6.24 29.90
CA LEU A 91 16.88 -7.24 30.54
C LEU A 91 16.44 -7.60 31.96
N SER A 92 15.81 -6.66 32.67
CA SER A 92 15.22 -6.89 34.00
C SER A 92 14.22 -5.78 34.35
N LYS A 93 13.52 -5.89 35.48
CA LYS A 93 12.55 -4.87 35.99
C LYS A 93 13.09 -3.44 36.11
N LYS A 94 14.41 -3.24 35.97
CA LYS A 94 15.09 -1.95 36.09
C LYS A 94 16.16 -1.74 35.03
N LYS A 95 16.36 -2.66 34.08
CA LYS A 95 17.40 -2.53 33.05
C LYS A 95 16.79 -2.66 31.67
N ILE A 96 17.10 -1.71 30.81
CA ILE A 96 16.75 -1.77 29.39
C ILE A 96 18.02 -1.66 28.54
N ARG A 97 17.96 -2.21 27.33
CA ARG A 97 19.00 -2.12 26.32
C ARG A 97 18.40 -1.71 24.98
N ALA A 98 18.97 -0.71 24.34
CA ALA A 98 18.70 -0.40 22.94
C ALA A 98 19.91 -0.78 22.10
N ILE A 99 19.67 -1.45 20.98
CA ILE A 99 20.68 -1.78 19.97
C ILE A 99 20.33 -0.99 18.71
N ILE A 100 21.24 -0.11 18.30
CA ILE A 100 21.07 0.77 17.17
C ILE A 100 21.97 0.27 16.04
N PRO A 101 21.41 -0.23 14.93
CA PRO A 101 22.21 -0.75 13.85
C PRO A 101 23.02 0.37 13.21
N PHE A 102 24.23 0.05 12.76
CA PHE A 102 25.12 1.00 12.09
C PHE A 102 24.46 1.68 10.87
N SER A 103 23.57 0.97 10.17
CA SER A 103 22.80 1.51 9.04
C SER A 103 21.81 2.63 9.41
N ALA A 104 21.41 2.76 10.67
CA ALA A 104 20.50 3.82 11.12
C ALA A 104 21.22 5.12 11.48
N LEU A 105 22.50 5.05 11.88
CA LEU A 105 23.27 6.24 12.29
C LEU A 105 23.45 7.29 11.16
N PRO A 106 23.68 6.91 9.88
CA PRO A 106 23.73 7.84 8.76
C PRO A 106 22.46 8.68 8.52
N LEU A 107 21.32 8.31 9.13
CA LEU A 107 20.06 9.05 9.01
C LEU A 107 20.08 10.36 9.80
N ILE A 108 20.89 10.41 10.86
CA ILE A 108 21.05 11.58 11.73
C ILE A 108 22.46 12.17 11.70
N SER A 109 23.47 11.47 11.20
CA SER A 109 24.83 12.00 11.10
C SER A 109 25.40 11.86 9.70
N ASP A 110 26.12 12.89 9.25
CA ASP A 110 26.90 12.83 8.02
C ASP A 110 28.24 12.13 8.18
N THR A 111 28.78 12.14 9.40
CA THR A 111 30.06 11.51 9.75
C THR A 111 29.90 10.55 10.92
N PRO A 112 29.11 9.46 10.75
CA PRO A 112 28.69 8.64 11.87
C PRO A 112 29.83 7.97 12.65
N GLY A 113 31.03 7.85 12.06
CA GLY A 113 32.24 7.33 12.71
C GLY A 113 32.90 8.28 13.71
N ASP A 114 32.85 9.59 13.44
CA ASP A 114 33.47 10.65 14.25
C ASP A 114 32.47 11.42 15.11
N GLU A 115 31.20 11.00 15.06
CA GLU A 115 30.08 11.64 15.73
C GLU A 115 30.10 11.46 17.26
N ILE A 116 29.49 12.42 17.95
CA ILE A 116 29.09 12.28 19.35
C ILE A 116 27.58 12.01 19.36
N TYR A 117 27.21 10.83 19.87
CA TYR A 117 25.80 10.48 20.03
C TYR A 117 25.36 10.72 21.46
N THR A 118 24.27 11.48 21.61
CA THR A 118 23.53 11.58 22.85
C THR A 118 22.36 10.60 22.81
N ILE A 119 22.38 9.60 23.68
CA ILE A 119 21.35 8.56 23.77
C ILE A 119 20.53 8.79 25.04
N GLN A 120 19.23 8.95 24.88
CA GLN A 120 18.32 9.35 25.94
C GLN A 120 17.15 8.40 26.10
N VAL A 121 16.80 8.07 27.33
CA VAL A 121 15.57 7.32 27.61
C VAL A 121 14.44 8.31 27.81
N ILE A 122 13.45 8.28 26.94
CA ILE A 122 12.35 9.23 26.98
C ILE A 122 11.14 8.62 27.69
N ARG A 123 10.75 9.29 28.78
CA ARG A 123 9.45 9.06 29.41
C ARG A 123 8.42 9.91 28.69
N SER A 124 7.46 9.27 28.05
CA SER A 124 6.27 9.94 27.50
C SER A 124 5.04 9.32 28.13
N ALA A 125 4.29 10.12 28.87
CA ALA A 125 3.14 9.65 29.62
C ALA A 125 1.90 10.51 29.38
N ILE A 126 0.74 9.87 29.24
CA ILE A 126 -0.53 10.53 28.98
C ILE A 126 -1.57 10.17 30.04
N LYS A 127 -2.50 11.09 30.32
CA LYS A 127 -3.65 10.83 31.18
C LYS A 127 -4.89 10.60 30.32
N ILE A 128 -5.52 9.45 30.53
CA ILE A 128 -6.77 9.04 29.91
C ILE A 128 -7.94 9.53 30.77
N ASP A 129 -9.04 9.93 30.14
CA ASP A 129 -10.25 10.35 30.86
C ASP A 129 -10.83 9.22 31.70
N GLY A 130 -11.21 9.52 32.94
CA GLY A 130 -11.74 8.53 33.89
C GLY A 130 -10.68 7.66 34.59
N GLU A 131 -9.44 7.68 34.13
CA GLU A 131 -8.37 6.87 34.73
C GLU A 131 -7.52 7.66 35.74
N PRO A 132 -7.25 7.09 36.94
CA PRO A 132 -6.45 7.77 37.96
C PRO A 132 -4.94 7.73 37.67
N LYS A 133 -4.49 6.80 36.82
CA LYS A 133 -3.07 6.58 36.49
C LYS A 133 -2.69 7.21 35.15
N ARG A 134 -1.38 7.34 34.92
CA ARG A 134 -0.82 7.77 33.62
C ARG A 134 -0.27 6.56 32.86
N PHE A 135 -0.46 6.58 31.56
CA PHE A 135 -0.14 5.50 30.64
C PHE A 135 1.07 5.90 29.79
N ARG A 136 1.85 4.91 29.34
CA ARG A 136 2.90 5.14 28.35
C ARG A 136 2.25 5.65 27.06
N PHE A 137 2.87 6.61 26.39
CA PHE A 137 2.32 7.19 25.15
C PHE A 137 3.23 6.89 23.97
N ILE A 138 2.72 6.17 22.98
CA ILE A 138 3.45 5.73 21.79
C ILE A 138 3.03 6.58 20.59
N ASP A 139 3.79 7.63 20.34
CA ASP A 139 3.57 8.54 19.23
C ASP A 139 4.24 8.00 17.94
N ASN A 140 3.73 6.90 17.40
CA ASN A 140 4.16 6.37 16.11
C ASN A 140 3.01 5.61 15.43
N THR A 141 2.43 6.19 14.39
CA THR A 141 1.28 5.64 13.68
C THR A 141 1.59 4.39 12.85
N ALA A 142 2.87 4.07 12.63
CA ALA A 142 3.27 2.82 11.98
C ALA A 142 3.18 1.62 12.94
N ILE A 143 3.09 1.87 14.26
CA ILE A 143 2.98 0.81 15.27
C ILE A 143 1.50 0.47 15.46
N THR A 144 1.12 -0.67 14.90
CA THR A 144 -0.19 -1.31 15.14
C THR A 144 -0.22 -2.04 16.48
N ASP A 145 -1.41 -2.34 16.98
CA ASP A 145 -1.62 -3.21 18.14
C ASP A 145 -0.93 -4.57 17.96
N LYS A 146 -1.10 -5.20 16.79
CA LYS A 146 -0.45 -6.47 16.45
C LYS A 146 1.07 -6.39 16.50
N SER A 147 1.67 -5.36 15.89
CA SER A 147 3.13 -5.20 15.95
C SER A 147 3.63 -4.92 17.37
N TYR A 148 2.82 -4.27 18.20
CA TYR A 148 3.19 -3.90 19.55
C TYR A 148 3.18 -5.09 20.52
N GLU A 149 2.41 -6.15 20.24
CA GLU A 149 2.44 -7.44 20.97
C GLU A 149 3.85 -8.05 21.00
N ASP A 150 4.58 -7.89 19.89
CA ASP A 150 5.91 -8.49 19.72
C ASP A 150 7.04 -7.63 20.31
N PHE A 151 6.73 -6.49 20.94
CA PHE A 151 7.75 -5.59 21.47
C PHE A 151 8.35 -6.16 22.75
N ALA A 152 9.67 -6.34 22.76
CA ALA A 152 10.42 -6.63 23.98
C ALA A 152 10.27 -5.51 25.03
N SER A 153 10.00 -4.27 24.58
CA SER A 153 9.74 -3.13 25.47
C SER A 153 8.36 -3.16 26.14
N PHE A 154 7.45 -4.02 25.67
CA PHE A 154 6.09 -4.20 26.18
C PHE A 154 6.03 -5.30 27.24
N ALA A 155 6.71 -5.06 28.37
CA ALA A 155 6.79 -6.03 29.45
C ALA A 155 5.44 -6.22 30.20
N PRO A 156 5.22 -7.38 30.83
CA PRO A 156 4.04 -7.64 31.68
C PRO A 156 3.76 -6.57 32.73
N GLY A 157 2.49 -6.21 32.87
CA GLY A 157 1.98 -5.19 33.77
C GLY A 157 2.27 -3.76 33.31
N THR A 158 2.48 -3.54 32.01
CA THR A 158 2.55 -2.22 31.39
C THR A 158 1.30 -1.94 30.57
N SER A 159 0.95 -0.66 30.47
CA SER A 159 -0.15 -0.19 29.62
C SER A 159 0.34 0.99 28.79
N GLY A 160 0.04 0.97 27.50
CA GLY A 160 0.39 2.00 26.53
C GLY A 160 -0.84 2.51 25.79
N LEU A 161 -0.80 3.76 25.35
CA LEU A 161 -1.76 4.33 24.41
C LEU A 161 -1.05 4.50 23.06
N LEU A 162 -1.53 3.79 22.05
CA LEU A 162 -1.04 3.86 20.67
C LEU A 162 -1.87 4.89 19.89
N ILE A 163 -1.21 5.72 19.09
CA ILE A 163 -1.91 6.62 18.16
C ILE A 163 -2.10 5.88 16.83
N SER A 164 -3.33 5.73 16.37
CA SER A 164 -3.63 5.33 14.99
C SER A 164 -4.25 6.49 14.22
N SER A 165 -4.31 6.38 12.89
CA SER A 165 -4.94 7.39 12.02
C SER A 165 -6.43 7.57 12.28
N GLU A 166 -7.09 6.59 12.91
CA GLU A 166 -8.54 6.60 13.11
C GLU A 166 -8.91 6.80 14.59
N MET A 167 -8.29 6.07 15.52
CA MET A 167 -8.58 6.14 16.97
C MET A 167 -7.38 5.79 17.86
N ASP A 168 -7.21 6.49 18.99
CA ASP A 168 -6.22 6.14 20.02
C ASP A 168 -6.61 4.79 20.66
N THR A 169 -5.68 3.84 20.72
CA THR A 169 -5.91 2.46 21.20
C THR A 169 -5.16 2.22 22.50
N LEU A 170 -5.88 1.83 23.57
CA LEU A 170 -5.26 1.44 24.82
C LEU A 170 -4.89 -0.04 24.77
N VAL A 171 -3.60 -0.33 24.95
CA VAL A 171 -3.05 -1.67 25.01
C VAL A 171 -2.54 -1.94 26.43
N THR A 172 -2.93 -3.08 27.02
CA THR A 172 -2.46 -3.51 28.33
C THR A 172 -1.90 -4.91 28.26
N GLN A 173 -0.64 -5.08 28.68
CA GLN A 173 -0.02 -6.38 28.80
C GLN A 173 -0.25 -6.92 30.21
N ASP A 174 -1.06 -7.96 30.33
CA ASP A 174 -1.08 -8.80 31.52
C ASP A 174 0.00 -9.90 31.42
N TYR A 175 0.17 -10.70 32.47
CA TYR A 175 1.20 -11.75 32.47
C TYR A 175 1.00 -12.80 31.37
N ASP A 176 -0.27 -13.07 31.01
CA ASP A 176 -0.63 -14.18 30.12
C ASP A 176 -1.30 -13.72 28.81
N SER A 177 -1.66 -12.45 28.67
CA SER A 177 -2.33 -11.95 27.46
C SER A 177 -2.22 -10.42 27.30
N MET A 178 -2.33 -9.95 26.06
CA MET A 178 -2.57 -8.54 25.76
C MET A 178 -4.08 -8.30 25.65
N THR A 179 -4.55 -7.19 26.21
CA THR A 179 -5.92 -6.69 26.00
C THR A 179 -5.88 -5.34 25.28
N THR A 180 -6.77 -5.17 24.31
CA THR A 180 -6.96 -3.93 23.53
C THR A 180 -8.31 -3.30 23.85
N SER A 181 -8.36 -1.97 23.91
CA SER A 181 -9.61 -1.20 24.03
C SER A 181 -9.59 -0.03 23.05
N ASN A 182 -10.51 -0.05 22.09
CA ASN A 182 -10.49 0.79 20.88
C ASN A 182 -11.35 2.05 20.99
N THR A 183 -11.49 2.64 22.19
CA THR A 183 -12.25 3.89 22.34
C THR A 183 -11.83 4.63 23.60
N VAL A 184 -10.76 5.42 23.50
CA VAL A 184 -10.23 6.15 24.66
C VAL A 184 -10.03 7.62 24.36
N SER A 185 -10.69 8.47 25.14
CA SER A 185 -10.44 9.91 25.14
C SER A 185 -9.26 10.26 26.04
N ARG A 186 -8.36 11.09 25.53
CA ARG A 186 -7.22 11.62 26.27
C ARG A 186 -7.55 12.99 26.87
N SER A 187 -7.18 13.17 28.14
CA SER A 187 -7.35 14.44 28.86
C SER A 187 -6.18 15.41 28.68
N ASP A 188 -5.00 14.89 28.35
CA ASP A 188 -3.78 15.66 28.14
C ASP A 188 -3.50 15.81 26.62
N PRO A 189 -3.01 16.98 26.16
CA PRO A 189 -2.50 17.11 24.80
C PRO A 189 -1.24 16.26 24.60
N VAL A 190 -0.99 15.88 23.34
CA VAL A 190 0.20 15.15 22.88
C VAL A 190 1.46 15.87 23.39
N ASN A 191 2.47 15.10 23.83
CA ASN A 191 3.78 15.58 24.27
C ASN A 191 3.86 16.43 25.56
N LYS A 192 2.75 16.68 26.27
CA LYS A 192 2.76 17.51 27.50
C LYS A 192 3.67 17.00 28.63
N ASN A 193 3.84 15.69 28.74
CA ASN A 193 4.64 15.08 29.82
C ASN A 193 5.84 14.29 29.28
N ARG A 194 6.49 14.79 28.24
CA ARG A 194 7.70 14.21 27.67
C ARG A 194 8.93 14.70 28.44
N CYS A 195 9.75 13.80 28.96
CA CYS A 195 11.00 14.19 29.63
C CYS A 195 12.10 13.11 29.54
N ILE A 196 13.36 13.56 29.68
CA ILE A 196 14.57 12.72 29.68
C ILE A 196 14.71 12.04 31.05
N ALA A 197 14.56 10.71 31.09
CA ALA A 197 14.73 9.92 32.31
C ALA A 197 16.19 9.49 32.55
N SER A 198 16.97 9.38 31.49
CA SER A 198 18.40 9.07 31.51
C SER A 198 19.04 9.57 30.22
N SER A 199 20.32 9.93 30.26
CA SER A 199 21.10 10.37 29.11
C SER A 199 22.50 9.83 29.26
N ILE A 200 23.09 9.42 28.15
CA ILE A 200 24.49 9.06 28.04
C ILE A 200 25.03 9.64 26.74
N GLU A 201 26.29 10.04 26.76
CA GLU A 201 27.02 10.46 25.58
C GLU A 201 28.08 9.41 25.27
N ILE A 202 28.24 9.11 24.00
CA ILE A 202 29.33 8.28 23.51
C ILE A 202 29.98 8.98 22.32
N LYS A 203 31.30 9.06 22.37
CA LYS A 203 32.11 9.64 21.31
C LYS A 203 32.84 8.54 20.57
N SER A 204 32.87 8.67 19.24
CA SER A 204 33.69 7.91 18.30
C SER A 204 33.50 6.40 18.29
N ILE A 205 33.40 5.85 17.09
CA ILE A 205 33.45 4.40 16.88
C ILE A 205 34.90 3.94 17.10
N PRO A 206 35.18 2.91 17.91
CA PRO A 206 36.53 2.38 18.04
C PRO A 206 37.10 1.99 16.67
N GLU A 207 38.38 2.26 16.41
CA GLU A 207 39.04 1.99 15.11
C GLU A 207 38.81 0.55 14.61
N GLU A 208 38.63 -0.42 15.52
CA GLU A 208 38.34 -1.82 15.20
C GLU A 208 37.02 -2.02 14.43
N TYR A 209 36.02 -1.15 14.63
CA TYR A 209 34.73 -1.19 13.94
C TYR A 209 34.64 -0.15 12.81
N ALA A 210 35.66 0.71 12.66
CA ALA A 210 35.75 1.68 11.58
C ALA A 210 35.71 1.04 10.17
N PRO A 211 36.20 -0.19 9.88
CA PRO A 211 36.12 -0.79 8.55
C PRO A 211 34.69 -1.10 8.09
N GLN A 212 33.81 -1.56 9.00
CA GLN A 212 32.41 -1.83 8.69
C GLN A 212 31.67 -0.54 8.34
N MET A 213 32.04 0.55 9.02
CA MET A 213 31.55 1.89 8.72
C MET A 213 32.27 2.56 7.57
N ALA A 214 33.53 2.21 7.25
CA ALA A 214 34.28 2.75 6.12
C ALA A 214 33.76 2.20 4.79
N ILE A 215 33.16 1.02 4.78
CA ILE A 215 32.33 0.56 3.66
C ILE A 215 31.12 1.48 3.51
N LEU A 216 30.45 1.88 4.60
CA LEU A 216 29.33 2.85 4.58
C LEU A 216 29.74 4.32 4.39
N HIS A 217 30.98 4.71 4.72
CA HIS A 217 31.49 6.08 4.68
C HIS A 217 32.23 6.36 3.38
N LYS A 218 32.85 5.36 2.73
CA LYS A 218 33.24 5.46 1.31
C LYS A 218 32.01 5.69 0.43
N LEU A 219 30.85 5.15 0.80
CA LEU A 219 29.57 5.41 0.13
C LEU A 219 28.99 6.82 0.38
N LYS A 220 29.49 7.59 1.37
CA LYS A 220 28.95 8.91 1.75
C LYS A 220 29.95 10.07 1.61
N ASN A 221 31.26 9.80 1.59
CA ASN A 221 32.29 10.84 1.50
C ASN A 221 32.89 11.09 0.11
N ASP A 222 32.52 10.31 -0.91
CA ASP A 222 32.71 10.77 -2.31
C ASP A 222 31.76 11.93 -2.67
N ASP A 223 30.81 12.27 -1.78
CA ASP A 223 29.91 13.42 -1.93
C ASP A 223 30.52 14.78 -1.49
N LYS A 224 31.79 14.79 -1.04
CA LYS A 224 32.55 16.05 -0.82
C LYS A 224 33.84 16.09 -1.64
N GLY A 225 33.70 15.89 -2.94
CA GLY A 225 34.83 15.99 -3.86
C GLY A 225 34.46 16.15 -5.33
N ARG A 226 33.55 17.09 -5.64
CA ARG A 226 32.98 17.34 -6.99
C ARG A 226 32.04 16.22 -7.45
N GLY A 227 30.76 16.54 -7.54
CA GLY A 227 29.90 15.92 -8.55
C GLY A 227 30.55 16.14 -9.92
N SER A 228 31.37 15.19 -10.33
CA SER A 228 31.74 15.02 -11.72
C SER A 228 30.46 14.69 -12.46
N ASN A 229 30.16 15.40 -13.56
CA ASN A 229 29.02 15.13 -14.45
C ASN A 229 29.10 13.74 -15.13
N GLU A 230 29.88 12.80 -14.60
CA GLU A 230 30.30 11.55 -15.21
C GLU A 230 30.02 10.32 -14.31
N ASP A 231 29.37 10.49 -13.15
CA ASP A 231 29.08 9.37 -12.23
C ASP A 231 28.25 8.25 -12.86
N TRP A 232 27.33 8.62 -13.74
CA TRP A 232 26.51 7.71 -14.54
C TRP A 232 27.34 6.80 -15.47
N GLN A 233 28.62 7.12 -15.71
CA GLN A 233 29.53 6.27 -16.51
C GLN A 233 29.95 4.99 -15.77
N LEU A 234 29.87 5.01 -14.43
CA LEU A 234 30.23 3.89 -13.56
C LEU A 234 29.08 2.89 -13.36
N ASN A 235 27.90 3.18 -13.92
CA ASN A 235 26.75 2.29 -13.85
C ASN A 235 27.13 0.88 -14.38
N PRO A 236 26.65 -0.20 -13.74
CA PRO A 236 26.82 -1.53 -14.29
C PRO A 236 26.20 -1.61 -15.69
N THR A 237 26.71 -2.49 -16.54
CA THR A 237 26.17 -2.67 -17.90
C THR A 237 26.23 -4.12 -18.34
N PHE A 238 25.25 -4.50 -19.16
CA PHE A 238 25.13 -5.82 -19.77
C PHE A 238 25.65 -5.84 -21.22
N GLY A 239 26.04 -4.69 -21.77
CA GLY A 239 26.31 -4.56 -23.20
C GLY A 239 27.27 -3.43 -23.52
N ARG A 240 26.79 -2.19 -23.44
CA ARG A 240 27.53 -1.00 -23.89
C ARG A 240 28.05 -0.15 -22.73
N SER A 241 29.24 0.40 -22.91
CA SER A 241 29.79 1.37 -21.98
C SER A 241 28.94 2.63 -21.97
N TRP A 242 28.66 3.16 -20.78
CA TRP A 242 27.95 4.43 -20.62
C TRP A 242 28.76 5.61 -21.19
N GLY A 243 30.07 5.69 -20.97
CA GLY A 243 30.87 6.85 -21.38
C GLY A 243 31.00 7.04 -22.90
N ASN A 244 31.15 5.97 -23.68
CA ASN A 244 31.43 6.06 -25.12
C ASN A 244 30.50 5.24 -26.01
N ASN A 245 29.49 4.57 -25.43
CA ASN A 245 28.55 3.71 -26.14
C ASN A 245 29.20 2.57 -26.97
N ALA A 246 30.44 2.20 -26.65
CA ALA A 246 31.11 1.06 -27.27
C ALA A 246 30.56 -0.25 -26.70
N GLN A 247 30.43 -1.28 -27.53
CA GLN A 247 30.15 -2.63 -27.07
C GLN A 247 31.32 -3.12 -26.22
N ILE A 248 31.07 -3.48 -24.96
CA ILE A 248 32.10 -3.97 -24.04
C ILE A 248 31.77 -5.35 -23.46
N VAL A 249 30.50 -5.77 -23.51
CA VAL A 249 30.05 -7.11 -23.13
C VAL A 249 29.41 -7.78 -24.35
N SER A 250 29.75 -9.04 -24.59
CA SER A 250 29.13 -9.88 -25.62
C SER A 250 28.38 -11.06 -24.99
N GLY A 251 27.20 -11.37 -25.51
CA GLY A 251 26.25 -12.31 -24.94
C GLY A 251 25.75 -11.84 -23.57
N GLY A 252 25.35 -10.57 -23.49
CA GLY A 252 24.91 -9.91 -22.27
C GLY A 252 23.74 -10.61 -21.59
N PHE A 253 22.84 -11.18 -22.40
CA PHE A 253 21.71 -11.97 -21.95
C PHE A 253 21.64 -13.30 -22.72
N THR A 254 21.34 -14.39 -22.03
CA THR A 254 21.13 -15.71 -22.62
C THR A 254 19.98 -16.42 -21.93
N PHE A 255 19.08 -17.04 -22.70
CA PHE A 255 18.01 -17.89 -22.20
C PHE A 255 18.07 -19.26 -22.86
N ASN A 256 18.21 -20.34 -22.08
CA ASN A 256 18.21 -21.73 -22.57
C ASN A 256 19.00 -21.92 -23.88
N ASP A 257 20.25 -21.44 -23.92
CA ASP A 257 21.18 -21.47 -25.06
C ASP A 257 21.01 -20.40 -26.16
N THR A 258 19.93 -19.62 -26.14
CA THR A 258 19.76 -18.48 -27.07
C THR A 258 20.33 -17.21 -26.46
N SER A 259 21.42 -16.69 -27.03
CA SER A 259 22.13 -15.52 -26.54
C SER A 259 21.87 -14.29 -27.41
N VAL A 260 21.85 -13.11 -26.80
CA VAL A 260 21.74 -11.83 -27.49
C VAL A 260 22.74 -10.84 -26.93
N ASP A 261 23.29 -10.02 -27.82
CA ASP A 261 24.10 -8.87 -27.45
C ASP A 261 23.19 -7.71 -27.04
N VAL A 262 23.39 -7.18 -25.85
CA VAL A 262 22.70 -5.97 -25.40
C VAL A 262 23.28 -4.78 -26.15
N THR A 263 22.55 -4.28 -27.16
CA THR A 263 22.99 -3.16 -28.01
C THR A 263 22.53 -1.80 -27.51
N ASP A 264 21.59 -1.78 -26.59
CA ASP A 264 21.15 -0.60 -25.85
C ASP A 264 20.94 -1.01 -24.39
N ASN A 265 21.55 -0.26 -23.48
CA ASN A 265 21.55 -0.55 -22.05
C ASN A 265 20.14 -0.53 -21.44
N PHE A 266 19.16 0.10 -22.09
CA PHE A 266 17.78 0.13 -21.62
C PHE A 266 16.93 -0.97 -22.27
N HIS A 267 17.17 -1.28 -23.54
CA HIS A 267 16.27 -2.13 -24.30
C HIS A 267 17.05 -2.99 -25.29
N THR A 268 16.72 -4.27 -25.37
CA THR A 268 17.34 -5.20 -26.33
C THR A 268 16.26 -6.03 -27.00
N ASP A 269 16.26 -6.03 -28.33
CA ASP A 269 15.38 -6.88 -29.10
C ASP A 269 15.80 -8.35 -28.95
N PHE A 270 14.86 -9.21 -28.60
CA PHE A 270 15.08 -10.63 -28.40
C PHE A 270 13.90 -11.39 -28.98
N ASP A 271 14.14 -12.28 -29.93
CA ASP A 271 13.04 -13.02 -30.55
C ASP A 271 12.23 -13.78 -29.48
N ARG A 272 10.90 -13.69 -29.54
CA ARG A 272 10.04 -14.37 -28.56
C ARG A 272 10.33 -15.86 -28.52
N ILE A 273 10.71 -16.36 -27.34
CA ILE A 273 10.93 -17.79 -27.10
C ILE A 273 9.80 -18.33 -26.22
N THR A 274 9.34 -19.53 -26.54
CA THR A 274 8.38 -20.26 -25.72
C THR A 274 9.07 -21.36 -24.92
N ALA A 275 8.95 -21.30 -23.60
CA ALA A 275 9.40 -22.32 -22.67
C ALA A 275 8.22 -23.08 -22.06
N LYS A 276 8.46 -24.31 -21.58
CA LYS A 276 7.42 -25.14 -20.98
C LYS A 276 7.30 -24.91 -19.47
N ILE A 277 6.06 -24.81 -19.00
CA ILE A 277 5.75 -24.76 -17.56
C ILE A 277 6.16 -26.09 -16.92
N GLY A 278 6.80 -26.01 -15.74
CA GLY A 278 7.27 -27.17 -14.98
C GLY A 278 8.65 -27.69 -15.36
N GLU A 279 9.26 -27.19 -16.44
CA GLU A 279 10.64 -27.49 -16.80
C GLU A 279 11.61 -26.47 -16.17
N LEU A 280 12.86 -26.88 -15.93
CA LEU A 280 13.92 -25.98 -15.47
C LEU A 280 14.41 -25.15 -16.65
N ASN A 281 14.47 -23.84 -16.44
CA ASN A 281 14.97 -22.87 -17.40
C ASN A 281 16.17 -22.15 -16.79
N THR A 282 17.14 -21.80 -17.60
CA THR A 282 18.35 -21.09 -17.16
C THR A 282 18.50 -19.79 -17.93
N ILE A 283 18.58 -18.69 -17.18
CA ILE A 283 19.00 -17.39 -17.68
C ILE A 283 20.45 -17.16 -17.30
N LYS A 284 21.27 -16.72 -18.24
CA LYS A 284 22.62 -16.24 -17.97
C LYS A 284 22.72 -14.76 -18.29
N VAL A 285 23.29 -14.00 -17.37
CA VAL A 285 23.46 -12.56 -17.52
C VAL A 285 24.93 -12.23 -17.27
N LYS A 286 25.57 -11.57 -18.24
CA LYS A 286 26.95 -11.08 -18.09
C LYS A 286 26.94 -9.61 -17.74
N ILE A 287 27.63 -9.27 -16.67
CA ILE A 287 27.63 -7.92 -16.10
C ILE A 287 29.07 -7.43 -16.05
N TYR A 288 29.29 -6.25 -16.62
CA TYR A 288 30.49 -5.48 -16.41
C TYR A 288 30.20 -4.34 -15.44
N THR A 289 31.09 -4.16 -14.47
CA THR A 289 31.07 -2.99 -13.59
C THR A 289 32.48 -2.74 -13.05
N GLU A 290 32.82 -1.48 -12.86
CA GLU A 290 34.05 -1.07 -12.16
C GLU A 290 33.84 -1.03 -10.63
N MET A 291 32.58 -1.08 -10.20
CA MET A 291 32.14 -1.06 -8.81
C MET A 291 31.74 -2.45 -8.33
N ILE A 292 31.63 -2.63 -7.01
CA ILE A 292 31.21 -3.91 -6.43
C ILE A 292 29.70 -4.07 -6.63
N LEU A 293 29.25 -5.23 -7.12
CA LEU A 293 27.83 -5.58 -7.22
C LEU A 293 27.26 -5.92 -5.85
N GLU A 294 26.11 -5.31 -5.52
CA GLU A 294 25.31 -5.64 -4.33
C GLU A 294 24.21 -6.63 -4.68
N GLN A 295 23.53 -6.44 -5.82
CA GLN A 295 22.36 -7.22 -6.19
C GLN A 295 22.22 -7.39 -7.70
N VAL A 296 21.76 -8.58 -8.10
CA VAL A 296 21.30 -8.87 -9.47
C VAL A 296 19.85 -9.33 -9.39
N THR A 297 18.97 -8.74 -10.20
CA THR A 297 17.54 -9.03 -10.18
C THR A 297 17.07 -9.46 -11.56
N LEU A 298 16.31 -10.54 -11.60
CA LEU A 298 15.56 -10.98 -12.76
C LEU A 298 14.08 -10.70 -12.50
N SER A 299 13.46 -9.84 -13.30
CA SER A 299 12.05 -9.51 -13.22
C SER A 299 11.30 -10.13 -14.41
N LEU A 300 10.24 -10.88 -14.11
CA LEU A 300 9.43 -11.65 -15.06
C LEU A 300 8.00 -11.10 -15.10
N GLY A 301 7.41 -11.02 -16.30
CA GLY A 301 6.03 -10.56 -16.46
C GLY A 301 5.89 -9.06 -16.31
N VAL A 302 6.81 -8.30 -16.92
CA VAL A 302 6.78 -6.83 -16.88
C VAL A 302 5.69 -6.31 -17.84
N PRO A 303 4.76 -5.45 -17.40
CA PRO A 303 3.66 -4.99 -18.27
C PRO A 303 4.13 -4.22 -19.51
N GLU A 304 5.10 -3.34 -19.34
CA GLU A 304 5.68 -2.51 -20.39
C GLU A 304 7.09 -2.05 -19.97
N PRO A 305 7.99 -1.75 -20.93
CA PRO A 305 9.27 -1.12 -20.61
C PRO A 305 9.03 0.14 -19.76
N SER A 306 9.88 0.36 -18.75
CA SER A 306 9.76 1.36 -17.66
C SER A 306 8.93 0.96 -16.42
N ARG A 307 8.17 -0.14 -16.44
CA ARG A 307 7.34 -0.58 -15.29
C ARG A 307 7.83 -1.86 -14.63
N VAL A 308 9.15 -1.98 -14.46
CA VAL A 308 9.77 -3.13 -13.79
C VAL A 308 9.22 -3.39 -12.38
N SER A 309 8.83 -2.33 -11.65
CA SER A 309 8.23 -2.45 -10.31
C SER A 309 6.87 -3.16 -10.27
N ASP A 310 6.21 -3.27 -11.42
CA ASP A 310 4.92 -3.97 -11.57
C ASP A 310 5.09 -5.40 -12.10
N ALA A 311 6.32 -5.93 -12.11
CA ALA A 311 6.59 -7.31 -12.48
C ALA A 311 5.74 -8.30 -11.67
N GLU A 312 5.38 -9.41 -12.30
CA GLU A 312 4.59 -10.46 -11.65
C GLU A 312 5.42 -11.28 -10.66
N ALA A 313 6.69 -11.51 -10.99
CA ALA A 313 7.63 -12.22 -10.16
C ALA A 313 9.07 -11.72 -10.37
N GLU A 314 9.85 -11.73 -9.30
CA GLU A 314 11.23 -11.29 -9.27
C GLU A 314 12.11 -12.32 -8.55
N ILE A 315 13.32 -12.55 -9.06
CA ILE A 315 14.38 -13.30 -8.40
C ILE A 315 15.52 -12.31 -8.11
N MET A 316 15.71 -11.96 -6.85
CA MET A 316 16.77 -11.07 -6.38
C MET A 316 17.90 -11.90 -5.78
N ILE A 317 19.10 -11.78 -6.35
CA ILE A 317 20.31 -12.43 -5.86
C ILE A 317 21.13 -11.40 -5.12
N LYS A 318 21.28 -11.60 -3.80
CA LYS A 318 22.10 -10.75 -2.95
C LYS A 318 23.54 -11.22 -2.93
N LEU A 319 24.45 -10.30 -3.11
CA LEU A 319 25.87 -10.56 -3.29
C LEU A 319 26.69 -9.95 -2.16
N ARG A 320 27.82 -10.59 -1.87
CA ARG A 320 28.88 -10.02 -1.04
C ARG A 320 30.21 -10.30 -1.71
N SER A 321 31.04 -9.27 -1.85
CA SER A 321 32.40 -9.42 -2.36
C SER A 321 33.24 -10.31 -1.44
N ASP A 322 33.92 -11.28 -2.00
CA ASP A 322 34.93 -12.12 -1.34
C ASP A 322 36.11 -12.34 -2.29
N TYR A 323 37.16 -11.54 -2.11
CA TYR A 323 38.37 -11.58 -2.94
C TYR A 323 39.21 -12.86 -2.79
N ASN A 324 38.83 -13.77 -1.89
CA ASN A 324 39.47 -15.09 -1.78
C ASN A 324 38.86 -16.12 -2.73
N LEU A 325 37.68 -15.83 -3.31
CA LEU A 325 37.03 -16.69 -4.28
C LEU A 325 37.46 -16.31 -5.71
N PRO A 326 37.66 -17.29 -6.62
CA PRO A 326 37.99 -16.99 -8.01
C PRO A 326 36.86 -16.21 -8.72
N GLU A 327 35.62 -16.34 -8.25
CA GLU A 327 34.47 -15.62 -8.82
C GLU A 327 34.25 -14.23 -8.17
N GLU A 328 35.07 -13.86 -7.18
CA GLU A 328 35.04 -12.58 -6.42
C GLU A 328 33.76 -12.28 -5.62
N TYR A 329 32.69 -13.05 -5.83
CA TYR A 329 31.41 -12.87 -5.18
C TYR A 329 30.92 -14.16 -4.51
N LYS A 330 30.36 -13.99 -3.32
CA LYS A 330 29.58 -15.01 -2.64
C LYS A 330 28.10 -14.63 -2.70
N ILE A 331 27.27 -15.56 -3.18
CA ILE A 331 25.81 -15.41 -3.10
C ILE A 331 25.40 -15.57 -1.64
N VAL A 332 24.81 -14.51 -1.08
CA VAL A 332 24.35 -14.46 0.31
C VAL A 332 22.96 -15.03 0.43
N ASP A 333 22.08 -14.67 -0.50
CA ASP A 333 20.68 -15.02 -0.46
C ASP A 333 20.04 -14.95 -1.86
N ILE A 334 18.93 -15.69 -2.05
CA ILE A 334 18.09 -15.65 -3.23
C ILE A 334 16.66 -15.37 -2.75
N ILE A 335 16.16 -14.17 -3.03
CA ILE A 335 14.86 -13.68 -2.56
C ILE A 335 13.88 -13.67 -3.74
N HIS A 336 12.69 -14.23 -3.53
CA HIS A 336 11.63 -14.24 -4.53
C HIS A 336 10.56 -13.20 -4.20
N GLY A 337 10.46 -12.16 -5.03
CA GLY A 337 9.39 -11.17 -4.97
C GLY A 337 8.24 -11.59 -5.88
N GLN A 338 7.21 -12.24 -5.36
CA GLN A 338 6.09 -12.71 -6.19
C GLN A 338 4.76 -12.64 -5.43
N LYS A 339 3.70 -12.18 -6.11
CA LYS A 339 2.35 -12.10 -5.51
C LYS A 339 1.70 -13.47 -5.35
N GLU A 340 2.02 -14.38 -6.27
CA GLU A 340 1.58 -15.77 -6.33
C GLU A 340 2.81 -16.67 -6.48
N GLY A 341 2.70 -17.96 -6.20
CA GLY A 341 3.83 -18.90 -6.31
C GLY A 341 4.20 -19.27 -7.75
N LEU A 342 4.51 -18.27 -8.59
CA LEU A 342 4.82 -18.40 -10.03
C LEU A 342 6.16 -19.06 -10.31
N ILE A 343 7.12 -18.84 -9.41
CA ILE A 343 8.45 -19.41 -9.44
C ILE A 343 8.56 -20.42 -8.30
N ASP A 344 9.05 -21.62 -8.64
CA ASP A 344 9.37 -22.64 -7.65
C ASP A 344 10.63 -22.26 -6.86
N VAL A 345 10.41 -21.76 -5.64
CA VAL A 345 11.45 -21.29 -4.72
C VAL A 345 12.47 -22.38 -4.42
N TYR A 346 12.04 -23.63 -4.25
CA TYR A 346 12.92 -24.73 -3.84
C TYR A 346 13.83 -25.23 -4.96
N ASN A 347 13.42 -25.01 -6.22
CA ASN A 347 14.18 -25.40 -7.40
C ASN A 347 14.89 -24.21 -8.06
N THR A 348 14.94 -23.06 -7.39
CA THR A 348 15.71 -21.91 -7.86
C THR A 348 17.15 -22.01 -7.36
N THR A 349 18.10 -21.97 -8.28
CA THR A 349 19.53 -21.97 -7.95
C THR A 349 20.23 -20.86 -8.74
N SER A 350 21.24 -20.25 -8.15
CA SER A 350 22.08 -19.26 -8.82
C SER A 350 23.55 -19.59 -8.64
N SER A 351 24.37 -19.28 -9.63
CA SER A 351 25.82 -19.35 -9.58
C SER A 351 26.43 -18.13 -10.26
N VAL A 352 27.59 -17.70 -9.77
CA VAL A 352 28.40 -16.61 -10.36
C VAL A 352 29.71 -17.20 -10.86
N GLN A 353 30.22 -16.69 -11.98
CA GLN A 353 31.55 -17.02 -12.51
C GLN A 353 32.21 -15.77 -13.09
N LYS A 354 33.53 -15.68 -12.96
CA LYS A 354 34.32 -14.64 -13.60
C LYS A 354 34.72 -15.10 -15.01
N VAL A 355 34.30 -14.34 -16.02
CA VAL A 355 34.47 -14.68 -17.44
C VAL A 355 34.95 -13.46 -18.23
N PRO A 356 35.63 -13.62 -19.37
CA PRO A 356 35.98 -12.48 -20.22
C PRO A 356 34.71 -11.83 -20.79
N CYS A 357 34.63 -10.49 -20.76
CA CYS A 357 33.48 -9.76 -21.27
C CYS A 357 33.26 -9.94 -22.79
N MET A 358 34.36 -10.03 -23.54
CA MET A 358 34.38 -10.36 -24.96
C MET A 358 35.43 -11.42 -25.26
N PRO A 359 35.28 -12.21 -26.33
CA PRO A 359 36.32 -13.14 -26.76
C PRO A 359 37.66 -12.40 -26.97
N GLY A 360 38.66 -12.74 -26.16
CA GLY A 360 40.00 -12.15 -26.23
C GLY A 360 40.15 -10.76 -25.59
N SER A 361 39.15 -10.25 -24.86
CA SER A 361 39.32 -9.01 -24.09
C SER A 361 40.07 -9.26 -22.78
N GLU A 362 40.89 -8.28 -22.36
CA GLU A 362 41.49 -8.25 -21.01
C GLU A 362 40.49 -7.86 -19.91
N ARG A 363 39.27 -7.46 -20.28
CA ARG A 363 38.22 -7.09 -19.33
C ARG A 363 37.47 -8.33 -18.87
N ASP A 364 37.32 -8.44 -17.56
CA ASP A 364 36.55 -9.48 -16.90
C ASP A 364 35.14 -8.98 -16.58
N CYS A 365 34.18 -9.89 -16.72
CA CYS A 365 32.78 -9.74 -16.41
C CYS A 365 32.37 -10.83 -15.42
N HIS A 366 31.27 -10.61 -14.72
CA HIS A 366 30.66 -11.62 -13.86
C HIS A 366 29.42 -12.17 -14.57
N GLU A 367 29.44 -13.47 -14.87
CA GLU A 367 28.31 -14.20 -15.44
C GLU A 367 27.49 -14.83 -14.31
N PHE A 368 26.23 -14.42 -14.21
CA PHE A 368 25.25 -15.00 -13.29
C PHE A 368 24.37 -15.97 -14.05
N ALA A 369 24.37 -17.24 -13.64
CA ALA A 369 23.47 -18.26 -14.15
C ALA A 369 22.36 -18.51 -13.13
N ILE A 370 21.12 -18.16 -13.49
CA ILE A 370 19.92 -18.27 -12.68
C ILE A 370 19.06 -19.38 -13.28
N THR A 371 18.96 -20.50 -12.58
CA THR A 371 18.10 -21.62 -12.98
C THR A 371 16.85 -21.62 -12.12
N PHE A 372 15.68 -21.65 -12.76
CA PHE A 372 14.38 -21.58 -12.09
C PHE A 372 13.33 -22.38 -12.86
N ARG A 373 12.19 -22.62 -12.21
CA ARG A 373 11.06 -23.32 -12.81
C ARG A 373 9.79 -22.49 -12.63
N MET A 374 9.09 -22.27 -13.73
CA MET A 374 7.78 -21.64 -13.73
C MET A 374 6.68 -22.64 -13.39
N THR A 375 5.72 -22.22 -12.57
CA THR A 375 4.57 -23.04 -12.14
C THR A 375 3.27 -22.66 -12.85
N ALA A 376 3.21 -21.48 -13.47
CA ALA A 376 2.04 -20.96 -14.16
C ALA A 376 2.48 -20.00 -15.28
N PRO A 377 1.62 -19.73 -16.29
CA PRO A 377 1.95 -18.80 -17.35
C PRO A 377 1.99 -17.35 -16.84
N LEU A 378 2.87 -16.53 -17.42
CA LEU A 378 2.88 -15.08 -17.20
C LEU A 378 1.77 -14.41 -18.02
N VAL A 379 1.24 -13.29 -17.51
CA VAL A 379 0.29 -12.40 -18.21
C VAL A 379 1.03 -11.61 -19.29
N TYR A 380 2.23 -11.13 -18.96
CA TYR A 380 3.12 -10.44 -19.89
C TYR A 380 4.37 -11.28 -20.14
N ASP A 381 4.89 -11.26 -21.36
CA ASP A 381 6.08 -12.06 -21.69
C ASP A 381 7.39 -11.29 -21.47
N VAL A 382 7.33 -9.97 -21.24
CA VAL A 382 8.53 -9.12 -21.10
C VAL A 382 9.31 -9.50 -19.85
N VAL A 383 10.63 -9.60 -20.03
CA VAL A 383 11.60 -9.88 -18.98
C VAL A 383 12.54 -8.70 -18.84
N ALA A 384 12.94 -8.38 -17.61
CA ALA A 384 13.96 -7.38 -17.34
C ALA A 384 15.06 -7.96 -16.46
N VAL A 385 16.29 -7.51 -16.70
CA VAL A 385 17.43 -7.80 -15.84
C VAL A 385 17.95 -6.50 -15.26
N SER A 386 18.21 -6.50 -13.96
CA SER A 386 18.72 -5.35 -13.24
C SER A 386 19.97 -5.71 -12.46
N ALA A 387 20.93 -4.79 -12.45
CA ALA A 387 22.15 -4.88 -11.66
C ALA A 387 22.27 -3.62 -10.81
N ILE A 388 22.57 -3.81 -9.52
CA ILE A 388 22.73 -2.74 -8.54
C ILE A 388 24.12 -2.88 -7.94
N ASP A 389 24.91 -1.82 -8.01
CA ASP A 389 26.19 -1.73 -7.32
C ASP A 389 26.04 -1.24 -5.87
N ILE A 390 27.12 -1.28 -5.10
CA ILE A 390 27.15 -0.81 -3.70
C ILE A 390 26.83 0.68 -3.55
N ASP A 391 26.99 1.49 -4.60
CA ASP A 391 26.63 2.91 -4.66
C ASP A 391 25.15 3.11 -5.02
N ARG A 392 24.40 2.01 -5.14
CA ARG A 392 22.99 1.95 -5.56
C ARG A 392 22.74 2.50 -6.95
N ARG A 393 23.77 2.51 -7.81
CA ARG A 393 23.60 2.74 -9.23
C ARG A 393 22.93 1.52 -9.83
N ILE A 394 21.76 1.73 -10.41
CA ILE A 394 20.95 0.68 -11.01
C ILE A 394 20.96 0.81 -12.53
N THR A 395 21.21 -0.32 -13.19
CA THR A 395 20.94 -0.46 -14.62
C THR A 395 19.90 -1.55 -14.78
N THR A 396 18.83 -1.23 -15.52
CA THR A 396 17.78 -2.18 -15.87
C THR A 396 17.67 -2.25 -17.38
N THR A 397 17.80 -3.44 -17.93
CA THR A 397 17.65 -3.71 -19.36
C THR A 397 16.42 -4.57 -19.59
N TYR A 398 15.52 -4.10 -20.45
CA TYR A 398 14.32 -4.83 -20.87
C TYR A 398 14.64 -5.68 -22.09
N ILE A 399 14.23 -6.94 -22.05
CA ILE A 399 14.38 -7.92 -23.13
C ILE A 399 13.02 -7.99 -23.86
N ASN A 400 12.95 -7.36 -25.03
CA ASN A 400 11.73 -7.21 -25.84
C ASN A 400 11.24 -8.56 -26.37
N ASP A 401 9.94 -8.67 -26.70
CA ASP A 401 9.23 -9.88 -27.17
C ASP A 401 9.27 -11.09 -26.19
N GLY A 402 10.23 -11.10 -25.28
CA GLY A 402 10.17 -11.76 -24.00
C GLY A 402 10.23 -13.27 -24.05
N ILE A 403 9.84 -13.88 -22.93
CA ILE A 403 9.81 -15.32 -22.75
C ILE A 403 8.41 -15.73 -22.36
N GLY A 404 7.72 -16.40 -23.28
CA GLY A 404 6.41 -16.97 -23.04
C GLY A 404 6.52 -18.34 -22.35
N PHE A 405 5.74 -18.56 -21.30
CA PHE A 405 5.66 -19.88 -20.66
C PHE A 405 4.34 -20.56 -21.02
N GLU A 406 4.39 -21.73 -21.65
CA GLU A 406 3.23 -22.49 -22.09
C GLU A 406 3.19 -23.89 -21.49
N GLY A 407 1.99 -24.44 -21.31
CA GLY A 407 1.78 -25.76 -20.74
C GLY A 407 0.70 -25.77 -19.68
N LYS A 408 0.50 -26.92 -19.04
CA LYS A 408 -0.47 -27.06 -17.97
C LYS A 408 0.06 -26.38 -16.70
N PRO A 409 -0.68 -25.43 -16.09
CA PRO A 409 -0.28 -24.83 -14.83
C PRO A 409 -0.17 -25.90 -13.73
N LEU A 410 0.88 -25.77 -12.91
CA LEU A 410 1.08 -26.51 -11.67
C LEU A 410 0.45 -25.79 -10.48
N LEU A 411 0.27 -24.46 -10.60
CA LEU A 411 -0.49 -23.67 -9.64
C LEU A 411 -1.98 -24.03 -9.74
N PRO A 412 -2.71 -24.22 -8.61
CA PRO A 412 -4.16 -24.35 -8.66
C PRO A 412 -4.82 -23.10 -9.28
N PRO A 413 -5.97 -23.25 -9.96
CA PRO A 413 -6.71 -22.12 -10.50
C PRO A 413 -7.16 -21.18 -9.40
N LEU A 414 -7.20 -19.87 -9.68
CA LEU A 414 -7.67 -18.88 -8.72
C LEU A 414 -9.17 -19.07 -8.48
N THR A 415 -9.58 -18.94 -7.22
CA THR A 415 -10.98 -19.09 -6.81
C THR A 415 -11.49 -17.85 -6.11
N HIS A 416 -12.73 -17.44 -6.39
CA HIS A 416 -13.40 -16.35 -5.68
C HIS A 416 -14.84 -16.75 -5.36
N THR A 417 -15.36 -16.34 -4.21
CA THR A 417 -16.76 -16.61 -3.84
C THR A 417 -17.50 -15.29 -3.74
N THR A 418 -18.58 -15.15 -4.50
CA THR A 418 -19.47 -13.99 -4.44
C THR A 418 -20.83 -14.41 -3.92
N TYR A 419 -21.53 -13.46 -3.31
CA TYR A 419 -22.87 -13.67 -2.80
C TYR A 419 -23.83 -12.79 -3.58
N SER A 420 -24.89 -13.40 -4.11
CA SER A 420 -25.94 -12.69 -4.84
C SER A 420 -27.27 -12.85 -4.12
N LYS A 421 -27.91 -11.72 -3.82
CA LYS A 421 -29.24 -11.69 -3.22
C LYS A 421 -30.22 -11.01 -4.17
N LYS A 422 -31.10 -11.80 -4.80
CA LYS A 422 -32.15 -11.30 -5.71
C LYS A 422 -33.35 -10.76 -4.94
N GLY A 423 -33.15 -9.77 -4.07
CA GLY A 423 -34.20 -9.14 -3.27
C GLY A 423 -34.43 -9.78 -1.89
N ASN A 424 -35.34 -9.19 -1.09
CA ASN A 424 -35.45 -9.47 0.35
C ASN A 424 -35.95 -10.88 0.70
N GLN A 425 -36.63 -11.57 -0.23
CA GLN A 425 -37.25 -12.88 -0.01
C GLN A 425 -36.48 -14.05 -0.61
N HIS A 426 -35.41 -13.80 -1.37
CA HIS A 426 -34.60 -14.86 -1.94
C HIS A 426 -33.45 -15.22 -0.98
N PRO A 427 -33.17 -16.52 -0.78
CA PRO A 427 -31.97 -16.95 -0.07
C PRO A 427 -30.74 -16.44 -0.81
N GLU A 428 -29.68 -16.17 -0.04
CA GLU A 428 -28.39 -15.75 -0.59
C GLU A 428 -27.81 -16.88 -1.45
N GLU A 429 -27.57 -16.58 -2.73
CA GLU A 429 -26.98 -17.50 -3.69
C GLU A 429 -25.46 -17.36 -3.64
N VAL A 430 -24.77 -18.48 -3.37
CA VAL A 430 -23.30 -18.53 -3.31
C VAL A 430 -22.77 -18.92 -4.69
N ILE A 431 -21.94 -18.06 -5.27
CA ILE A 431 -21.36 -18.25 -6.60
C ILE A 431 -19.85 -18.43 -6.43
N HIS A 432 -19.35 -19.62 -6.77
CA HIS A 432 -17.94 -19.98 -6.78
C HIS A 432 -17.36 -19.77 -8.17
N LEU A 433 -16.55 -18.74 -8.31
CA LEU A 433 -15.82 -18.39 -9.53
C LEU A 433 -14.46 -19.06 -9.52
N THR A 434 -14.11 -19.65 -10.66
CA THR A 434 -12.80 -20.29 -10.91
C THR A 434 -12.17 -19.64 -12.14
N GLN A 435 -10.89 -19.30 -12.07
CA GLN A 435 -10.14 -18.79 -13.21
C GLN A 435 -9.23 -19.91 -13.73
N SER A 436 -9.55 -20.44 -14.91
CA SER A 436 -8.78 -21.54 -15.52
C SER A 436 -7.47 -21.07 -16.14
N ASP A 437 -7.44 -19.87 -16.72
CA ASP A 437 -6.25 -19.24 -17.29
C ASP A 437 -6.07 -17.84 -16.70
N ARG A 438 -4.90 -17.61 -16.07
CA ARG A 438 -4.58 -16.34 -15.41
C ARG A 438 -4.27 -15.20 -16.38
N ARG A 439 -3.93 -15.50 -17.63
CA ARG A 439 -3.68 -14.48 -18.68
C ARG A 439 -4.92 -13.67 -19.00
N TYR A 440 -6.09 -14.28 -18.83
CA TYR A 440 -7.35 -13.68 -19.20
C TYR A 440 -8.19 -13.45 -17.96
N ASN A 441 -8.82 -12.29 -17.87
CA ASN A 441 -9.75 -11.95 -16.79
C ASN A 441 -11.10 -12.69 -16.92
N VAL A 442 -11.09 -13.95 -17.33
CA VAL A 442 -12.28 -14.77 -17.63
C VAL A 442 -12.44 -15.81 -16.54
N TRP A 443 -13.59 -15.78 -15.88
CA TRP A 443 -13.91 -16.65 -14.75
C TRP A 443 -15.13 -17.50 -15.07
N THR A 444 -15.15 -18.74 -14.60
CA THR A 444 -16.27 -19.66 -14.77
C THR A 444 -16.85 -20.04 -13.43
N ASP A 445 -18.18 -19.99 -13.30
CA ASP A 445 -18.84 -20.44 -12.09
C ASP A 445 -19.17 -21.94 -12.06
N GLN A 446 -19.69 -22.44 -10.94
CA GLN A 446 -20.09 -23.84 -10.79
C GLN A 446 -21.22 -24.29 -11.74
N HIS A 447 -21.91 -23.35 -12.40
CA HIS A 447 -23.00 -23.59 -13.33
C HIS A 447 -22.57 -23.42 -14.80
N GLY A 448 -21.29 -23.08 -15.06
CA GLY A 448 -20.74 -22.88 -16.39
C GLY A 448 -20.97 -21.48 -16.97
N TYR A 449 -21.43 -20.51 -16.18
CA TYR A 449 -21.54 -19.13 -16.64
C TYR A 449 -20.18 -18.43 -16.61
N VAL A 450 -19.99 -17.51 -17.56
CA VAL A 450 -18.76 -16.75 -17.71
C VAL A 450 -18.91 -15.38 -17.05
N TRP A 451 -17.92 -15.02 -16.23
CA TRP A 451 -17.84 -13.80 -15.46
C TRP A 451 -16.55 -13.05 -15.81
N LEU A 452 -16.62 -11.71 -15.76
CA LEU A 452 -15.46 -10.83 -15.80
C LEU A 452 -15.47 -9.92 -14.57
N LYS A 453 -14.28 -9.48 -14.17
CA LYS A 453 -14.10 -8.46 -13.14
C LYS A 453 -13.77 -7.12 -13.80
N ASN A 454 -14.53 -6.06 -13.55
CA ASN A 454 -14.19 -4.75 -14.11
C ASN A 454 -13.05 -4.06 -13.33
N SER A 455 -12.61 -2.90 -13.83
CA SER A 455 -11.57 -2.08 -13.20
C SER A 455 -11.93 -1.57 -11.80
N TYR A 456 -13.22 -1.43 -11.48
CA TYR A 456 -13.72 -1.07 -10.16
C TYR A 456 -13.81 -2.26 -9.19
N GLY A 457 -13.42 -3.45 -9.64
CA GLY A 457 -13.41 -4.68 -8.85
C GLY A 457 -14.77 -5.36 -8.72
N SER A 458 -15.81 -4.90 -9.41
CA SER A 458 -17.12 -5.56 -9.41
C SER A 458 -17.24 -6.61 -10.51
N TRP A 459 -18.03 -7.64 -10.21
CA TRP A 459 -18.23 -8.81 -11.05
C TRP A 459 -19.45 -8.61 -11.95
N PHE A 460 -19.32 -9.00 -13.22
CA PHE A 460 -20.44 -9.05 -14.14
C PHE A 460 -20.42 -10.33 -14.97
N GLN A 461 -21.59 -10.93 -15.09
CA GLN A 461 -21.84 -12.14 -15.87
C GLN A 461 -22.01 -11.76 -17.35
N LEU A 462 -21.23 -12.34 -18.27
CA LEU A 462 -21.44 -12.13 -19.71
C LEU A 462 -22.57 -13.00 -20.24
N THR A 463 -22.56 -14.27 -19.89
CA THR A 463 -23.52 -15.24 -20.40
C THR A 463 -24.86 -14.96 -19.74
N HIS A 464 -25.73 -14.25 -20.44
CA HIS A 464 -27.14 -14.17 -20.08
C HIS A 464 -27.75 -15.53 -20.43
N ALA A 465 -28.21 -16.27 -19.43
CA ALA A 465 -29.16 -17.32 -19.71
C ALA A 465 -30.37 -16.67 -20.38
N ASP A 466 -30.70 -17.07 -21.61
CA ASP A 466 -32.01 -16.78 -22.18
C ASP A 466 -33.03 -17.42 -21.25
N PHE A 467 -33.56 -16.64 -20.31
CA PHE A 467 -34.71 -17.05 -19.54
C PHE A 467 -35.85 -17.17 -20.54
N LYS A 468 -36.13 -18.40 -20.97
CA LYS A 468 -37.44 -18.73 -21.51
C LYS A 468 -38.41 -18.42 -20.38
N ARG A 469 -39.03 -17.23 -20.45
CA ARG A 469 -40.10 -16.84 -19.53
C ARG A 469 -41.06 -18.03 -19.51
N LEU A 470 -41.13 -18.72 -18.38
CA LEU A 470 -42.29 -19.53 -18.08
C LEU A 470 -43.43 -18.52 -18.13
N GLN A 471 -44.23 -18.56 -19.21
CA GLN A 471 -45.45 -17.77 -19.25
C GLN A 471 -46.24 -18.19 -18.01
N ASP A 472 -46.52 -17.22 -17.14
CA ASP A 472 -47.45 -17.45 -16.06
C ASP A 472 -48.71 -18.08 -16.66
N PRO A 473 -49.28 -19.14 -16.04
CA PRO A 473 -50.54 -19.70 -16.51
C PRO A 473 -51.56 -18.56 -16.58
N TYR A 474 -52.39 -18.53 -17.64
CA TYR A 474 -53.31 -17.44 -17.95
C TYR A 474 -54.24 -17.15 -16.76
N VAL A 475 -53.86 -16.24 -15.87
CA VAL A 475 -54.71 -15.80 -14.76
C VAL A 475 -55.57 -14.67 -15.28
N ASN A 476 -56.88 -14.92 -15.42
CA ASN A 476 -57.88 -13.89 -15.70
C ASN A 476 -57.99 -12.94 -14.51
N VAL A 477 -57.04 -12.01 -14.39
CA VAL A 477 -57.19 -10.86 -13.50
C VAL A 477 -58.26 -9.97 -14.12
N MET A 478 -59.42 -9.83 -13.45
CA MET A 478 -60.48 -8.92 -13.90
C MET A 478 -59.96 -7.48 -13.94
N THR A 479 -59.53 -7.04 -15.11
CA THR A 479 -59.19 -5.63 -15.38
C THR A 479 -60.43 -4.88 -15.84
N ARG A 480 -60.38 -3.54 -15.83
CA ARG A 480 -61.44 -2.66 -16.37
C ARG A 480 -61.79 -2.92 -17.84
N THR A 481 -60.94 -3.65 -18.56
CA THR A 481 -61.09 -4.05 -19.96
C THR A 481 -61.72 -5.43 -20.14
N HIS A 482 -61.99 -6.15 -19.04
CA HIS A 482 -62.64 -7.45 -19.08
C HIS A 482 -64.12 -7.29 -19.47
N SER A 483 -64.64 -8.15 -20.35
CA SER A 483 -66.02 -8.05 -20.87
C SER A 483 -67.07 -8.01 -19.76
N ASN A 484 -66.87 -8.82 -18.71
CA ASN A 484 -67.81 -8.95 -17.59
C ASN A 484 -67.66 -7.83 -16.54
N PHE A 485 -66.77 -6.85 -16.75
CA PHE A 485 -66.63 -5.71 -15.83
C PHE A 485 -67.89 -4.82 -15.84
N ALA A 486 -68.56 -4.73 -16.99
CA ALA A 486 -69.82 -4.00 -17.12
C ALA A 486 -70.91 -4.59 -16.22
N ASP A 487 -71.06 -5.92 -16.21
CA ASP A 487 -72.05 -6.63 -15.40
C ASP A 487 -71.81 -6.44 -13.89
N LEU A 488 -70.54 -6.38 -13.47
CA LEU A 488 -70.17 -6.16 -12.06
C LEU A 488 -70.47 -4.72 -11.62
N VAL A 489 -70.22 -3.73 -12.48
CA VAL A 489 -70.60 -2.34 -12.22
C VAL A 489 -72.13 -2.19 -12.10
N GLU A 490 -72.89 -2.91 -12.92
CA GLU A 490 -74.35 -2.88 -12.89
C GLU A 490 -74.91 -3.55 -11.62
N GLN A 491 -74.36 -4.71 -11.21
CA GLN A 491 -74.72 -5.34 -9.94
C GLN A 491 -74.41 -4.48 -8.71
N GLU A 492 -73.26 -3.81 -8.70
CA GLU A 492 -72.89 -2.93 -7.58
C GLU A 492 -73.73 -1.65 -7.57
N LYS A 493 -74.15 -1.13 -8.73
CA LYS A 493 -75.15 -0.05 -8.79
C LYS A 493 -76.51 -0.48 -8.24
N GLU A 494 -76.96 -1.68 -8.56
CA GLU A 494 -78.24 -2.20 -8.07
C GLU A 494 -78.20 -2.45 -6.55
N ARG A 495 -77.07 -2.95 -6.03
CA ARG A 495 -76.82 -3.03 -4.58
C ARG A 495 -76.80 -1.66 -3.92
N ALA A 496 -76.14 -0.67 -4.52
CA ALA A 496 -76.08 0.68 -3.98
C ALA A 496 -77.46 1.34 -3.93
N ARG A 497 -78.32 1.12 -4.95
CA ARG A 497 -79.72 1.60 -4.95
C ARG A 497 -80.54 1.03 -3.79
N GLN A 498 -80.27 -0.20 -3.36
CA GLN A 498 -80.95 -0.78 -2.19
C GLN A 498 -80.55 -0.11 -0.87
N VAL A 499 -79.36 0.48 -0.81
CA VAL A 499 -78.84 1.16 0.40
C VAL A 499 -79.21 2.65 0.40
N PHE A 500 -79.12 3.32 -0.75
CA PHE A 500 -79.43 4.73 -0.88
C PHE A 500 -79.71 5.11 -2.34
N ASP A 501 -80.96 5.49 -2.64
CA ASP A 501 -81.36 5.96 -3.97
C ASP A 501 -81.16 7.47 -4.09
N SER A 502 -80.02 7.87 -4.63
CA SER A 502 -79.69 9.29 -4.85
C SER A 502 -80.49 9.95 -5.97
N GLU A 503 -81.21 9.18 -6.82
CA GLU A 503 -82.08 9.74 -7.86
C GLU A 503 -83.39 10.32 -7.26
N SER A 504 -83.71 9.94 -6.02
CA SER A 504 -84.87 10.45 -5.28
C SER A 504 -84.63 11.82 -4.60
N ILE A 505 -83.38 12.31 -4.59
CA ILE A 505 -83.02 13.58 -3.95
C ILE A 505 -83.43 14.76 -4.84
N LYS A 506 -84.62 15.33 -4.56
CA LYS A 506 -85.02 16.62 -5.14
C LYS A 506 -84.07 17.72 -4.65
N SER A 507 -83.31 18.31 -5.57
CA SER A 507 -82.43 19.45 -5.29
C SER A 507 -83.24 20.74 -5.06
N GLN A 508 -83.79 20.91 -3.85
CA GLN A 508 -84.12 22.22 -3.32
C GLN A 508 -83.09 22.56 -2.25
N VAL A 509 -82.00 23.17 -2.68
CA VAL A 509 -80.93 23.62 -1.79
C VAL A 509 -81.33 25.01 -1.28
N GLY A 510 -81.82 25.07 -0.04
CA GLY A 510 -81.94 26.32 0.70
C GLY A 510 -80.55 26.96 0.86
N GLU A 511 -80.52 28.29 0.85
CA GLU A 511 -79.31 29.12 0.80
C GLU A 511 -78.28 28.74 1.89
N SER A 512 -77.27 27.97 1.49
CA SER A 512 -76.04 27.78 2.26
C SER A 512 -74.87 28.33 1.46
N PHE A 513 -74.40 29.53 1.82
CA PHE A 513 -73.13 30.07 1.35
C PHE A 513 -72.00 29.46 2.20
N SER A 514 -71.23 28.51 1.65
CA SER A 514 -69.88 28.24 2.14
C SER A 514 -68.89 29.05 1.27
N HIS A 515 -67.94 29.71 1.93
CA HIS A 515 -67.03 30.67 1.30
C HIS A 515 -65.93 30.03 0.43
N ASP A 516 -65.89 28.71 0.29
CA ASP A 516 -64.77 27.95 -0.29
C ASP A 516 -65.11 27.07 -1.50
N ALA A 517 -66.24 27.33 -2.19
CA ALA A 517 -66.53 26.66 -3.46
C ALA A 517 -66.25 27.60 -4.65
N PRO A 518 -65.47 27.17 -5.68
CA PRO A 518 -65.22 27.99 -6.86
C PRO A 518 -66.55 28.31 -7.55
N VAL A 519 -66.88 29.60 -7.62
CA VAL A 519 -68.14 30.11 -8.15
C VAL A 519 -68.23 29.76 -9.64
N ARG A 520 -69.26 28.99 -10.01
CA ARG A 520 -69.60 28.75 -11.42
C ARG A 520 -69.91 30.10 -12.09
N ILE A 521 -69.30 30.32 -13.26
CA ILE A 521 -69.30 31.54 -14.08
C ILE A 521 -70.71 32.14 -14.32
N ASN A 522 -71.78 31.35 -14.20
CA ASN A 522 -73.14 31.81 -14.41
C ASN A 522 -73.71 32.72 -13.31
N LYS A 523 -73.05 32.88 -12.16
CA LYS A 523 -73.47 33.83 -11.10
C LYS A 523 -72.94 35.27 -11.28
N MET A 524 -72.10 35.54 -12.28
CA MET A 524 -71.59 36.90 -12.55
C MET A 524 -72.60 37.84 -13.22
N ASN A 525 -73.70 37.30 -13.78
CA ASN A 525 -74.75 38.08 -14.44
C ASN A 525 -75.91 38.42 -13.50
N ASP A 526 -75.81 38.05 -12.22
CA ASP A 526 -76.83 38.36 -11.22
C ASP A 526 -76.70 39.83 -10.80
N PRO A 527 -77.71 40.68 -11.08
CA PRO A 527 -77.62 42.12 -10.81
C PRO A 527 -77.40 42.45 -9.33
N GLU A 528 -77.84 41.58 -8.41
CA GLU A 528 -77.65 41.79 -6.97
C GLU A 528 -76.20 41.54 -6.53
N ILE A 529 -75.50 40.61 -7.18
CA ILE A 529 -74.09 40.32 -6.90
C ILE A 529 -73.20 41.43 -7.47
N LEU A 530 -73.56 41.98 -8.65
CA LEU A 530 -72.86 43.10 -9.25
C LEU A 530 -72.98 44.38 -8.40
N GLU A 531 -74.14 44.65 -7.80
CA GLU A 531 -74.28 45.77 -6.87
C GLU A 531 -73.39 45.61 -5.63
N ARG A 532 -73.36 44.43 -5.01
CA ARG A 532 -72.52 44.18 -3.83
C ARG A 532 -71.02 44.30 -4.14
N LEU A 533 -70.60 43.86 -5.33
CA LEU A 533 -69.23 44.07 -5.80
C LEU A 533 -68.91 45.54 -6.05
N ARG A 534 -69.86 46.31 -6.60
CA ARG A 534 -69.71 47.76 -6.80
C ARG A 534 -69.54 48.51 -5.48
N VAL A 535 -70.31 48.15 -4.46
CA VAL A 535 -70.20 48.73 -3.11
C VAL A 535 -68.85 48.38 -2.47
N ALA A 536 -68.38 47.13 -2.63
CA ALA A 536 -67.08 46.70 -2.13
C ALA A 536 -65.91 47.41 -2.85
N GLU A 537 -66.02 47.63 -4.16
CA GLU A 537 -65.03 48.36 -4.96
C GLU A 537 -64.97 49.85 -4.56
N ILE A 538 -66.11 50.49 -4.32
CA ILE A 538 -66.17 51.87 -3.82
C ILE A 538 -65.53 51.98 -2.42
N ALA A 539 -65.80 51.02 -1.53
CA ALA A 539 -65.19 50.99 -0.19
C ALA A 539 -63.66 50.78 -0.25
N ALA A 540 -63.19 49.93 -1.17
CA ALA A 540 -61.75 49.71 -1.39
C ALA A 540 -61.05 50.95 -1.98
N LEU A 541 -61.72 51.68 -2.89
CA LEU A 541 -61.21 52.94 -3.45
C LEU A 541 -61.22 54.09 -2.43
N GLU A 542 -62.19 54.14 -1.51
CA GLU A 542 -62.16 55.09 -0.39
C GLU A 542 -61.04 54.79 0.60
N TYR A 543 -60.78 53.51 0.88
CA TYR A 543 -59.65 53.08 1.71
C TYR A 543 -58.31 53.50 1.09
N LEU A 544 -58.15 53.32 -0.23
CA LEU A 544 -56.96 53.73 -0.99
C LEU A 544 -56.84 55.25 -1.23
N LYS A 545 -57.87 56.05 -0.92
CA LYS A 545 -57.80 57.52 -0.91
C LYS A 545 -57.52 58.11 0.47
N ARG A 546 -57.65 57.31 1.54
CA ARG A 546 -57.34 57.70 2.92
C ARG A 546 -55.92 57.32 3.37
N TYR A 547 -55.19 56.61 2.52
CA TYR A 547 -53.74 56.37 2.57
C TYR A 547 -53.13 56.79 1.24
#